data_AF-A0A3C0WI61-F1
#
_entry.id   AF-A0A3C0WI61-F1
#
_cell.length_a   1.000
_cell.length_b   1.000
_cell.length_c   1.000
_cell.angle_alpha   90.00
_cell.angle_beta   90.00
_cell.angle_gamma   90.00
#
_symmetry.space_group_name_H-M   'P 1'
#
loop_
_entity.id
_entity.type
_entity.pdbx_description
1 polymer ?
#
loop_
_entity_poly.entity_id
_entity_poly.type
_entity_poly.pdbx_seq_one_letter_code
_entity_poly.pdbx_strand_id
1 'polypeptide(L)'
;NVIQAINVGESQAERINRLQVLEAKLLEPTSAKNAALELEAIGKDSVRILMSGLQSSDPEVRFYSAESLAYMDIQEAATPLGAIAETHIEFRWYALNALSAMADMSALDALSGLLDSDSAETRYGAFRALYERSPDSPYIRGEGLSDFNFYSIPVKSRPMVHLSMSRRPEIVVFGGDIRIQPKDFLYASKQIMINPTADGQLRVSHFQPGKQDLFATCDTRVASLVKAIATVGGGYS
;
A
#
# COMPACT_ATOMS: atom_id res chain seq x y z
N ASN A 1 -21.35 -5.68 -10.98
CA ASN A 1 -21.40 -4.21 -10.78
C ASN A 1 -22.57 -3.93 -9.85
N VAL A 2 -22.35 -3.24 -8.73
CA VAL A 2 -23.36 -2.94 -7.69
C VAL A 2 -24.60 -2.26 -8.27
N ILE A 3 -24.42 -1.37 -9.24
CA ILE A 3 -25.53 -0.64 -9.90
C ILE A 3 -26.54 -1.62 -10.53
N GLN A 4 -26.07 -2.74 -11.06
CA GLN A 4 -26.93 -3.76 -11.69
C GLN A 4 -27.72 -4.60 -10.67
N ALA A 5 -27.36 -4.54 -9.39
CA ALA A 5 -28.01 -5.28 -8.32
C ALA A 5 -29.06 -4.46 -7.53
N ILE A 6 -29.22 -3.18 -7.86
CA ILE A 6 -30.22 -2.30 -7.28
C ILE A 6 -31.61 -2.70 -7.83
N ASN A 7 -32.51 -3.09 -6.94
CA ASN A 7 -33.88 -3.43 -7.29
C ASN A 7 -34.81 -2.22 -7.08
N VAL A 8 -35.48 -1.77 -8.14
CA VAL A 8 -36.39 -0.60 -8.11
C VAL A 8 -37.83 -1.09 -8.02
N GLY A 9 -38.58 -0.60 -7.03
CA GLY A 9 -40.00 -0.94 -6.85
C GLY A 9 -40.28 -2.21 -6.03
N GLU A 10 -39.26 -2.75 -5.37
CA GLU A 10 -39.40 -3.87 -4.44
C GLU A 10 -40.25 -3.50 -3.21
N SER A 11 -41.23 -4.33 -2.86
CA SER A 11 -42.01 -4.18 -1.64
C SER A 11 -41.21 -4.53 -0.38
N GLN A 12 -41.66 -4.05 0.78
CA GLN A 12 -41.00 -4.37 2.05
C GLN A 12 -40.96 -5.89 2.34
N ALA A 13 -42.01 -6.62 1.98
CA ALA A 13 -42.08 -8.07 2.18
C ALA A 13 -41.09 -8.81 1.27
N GLU A 14 -40.98 -8.41 0.00
CA GLU A 14 -40.00 -8.97 -0.94
C GLU A 14 -38.56 -8.70 -0.47
N ARG A 15 -38.30 -7.49 0.03
CA ARG A 15 -36.99 -7.13 0.59
C ARG A 15 -36.59 -8.02 1.77
N ILE A 16 -37.50 -8.24 2.72
CA ILE A 16 -37.23 -9.10 3.88
C ILE A 16 -36.90 -10.52 3.43
N ASN A 17 -37.68 -11.08 2.50
CA ASN A 17 -37.43 -12.41 1.95
C ASN A 17 -36.08 -12.48 1.21
N ARG A 18 -35.76 -11.45 0.41
CA ARG A 18 -34.48 -11.35 -0.29
C ARG A 18 -33.30 -11.30 0.68
N LEU A 19 -33.39 -10.50 1.75
CA LEU A 19 -32.34 -10.41 2.78
C LEU A 19 -32.06 -11.78 3.42
N GLN A 20 -33.10 -12.55 3.76
CA GLN A 20 -32.93 -13.89 4.33
C GLN A 20 -32.23 -14.85 3.34
N VAL A 21 -32.60 -14.80 2.06
CA VAL A 21 -31.96 -15.62 1.02
C VAL A 21 -30.50 -15.21 0.82
N LEU A 22 -30.22 -13.91 0.84
CA LEU A 22 -28.87 -13.39 0.67
C LEU A 22 -27.97 -13.69 1.87
N GLU A 23 -28.50 -13.70 3.09
CA GLU A 23 -27.76 -14.13 4.28
C GLU A 23 -27.27 -15.58 4.14
N ALA A 24 -28.16 -16.51 3.76
CA ALA A 24 -27.76 -17.89 3.52
C ALA A 24 -26.71 -18.01 2.41
N LYS A 25 -26.88 -17.29 1.29
CA LYS A 25 -25.92 -17.29 0.18
C LYS A 25 -24.59 -16.63 0.53
N LEU A 26 -24.58 -15.64 1.42
CA LEU A 26 -23.36 -14.97 1.85
C LEU A 26 -22.44 -15.95 2.60
N LEU A 27 -23.02 -16.82 3.42
CA LEU A 27 -22.28 -17.79 4.24
C LEU A 27 -21.79 -19.02 3.45
N GLU A 28 -22.16 -19.14 2.18
CA GLU A 28 -21.69 -20.18 1.27
C GLU A 28 -20.59 -19.62 0.34
N PRO A 29 -19.35 -20.12 0.39
CA PRO A 29 -18.20 -19.50 -0.31
C PRO A 29 -18.45 -19.28 -1.81
N THR A 30 -19.00 -20.27 -2.49
CA THR A 30 -19.27 -20.22 -3.95
C THR A 30 -20.29 -19.16 -4.37
N SER A 31 -21.13 -18.68 -3.45
CA SER A 31 -22.10 -17.61 -3.71
C SER A 31 -21.81 -16.30 -2.97
N ALA A 32 -20.84 -16.29 -2.06
CA ALA A 32 -20.54 -15.18 -1.16
C ALA A 32 -20.31 -13.87 -1.91
N LYS A 33 -19.51 -13.91 -2.98
CA LYS A 33 -19.23 -12.73 -3.82
C LYS A 33 -20.48 -12.04 -4.34
N ASN A 34 -21.39 -12.81 -4.96
CA ASN A 34 -22.58 -12.27 -5.57
C ASN A 34 -23.56 -11.79 -4.49
N ALA A 35 -23.67 -12.55 -3.39
CA ALA A 35 -24.52 -12.18 -2.26
C ALA A 35 -24.06 -10.87 -1.61
N ALA A 36 -22.75 -10.71 -1.35
CA ALA A 36 -22.18 -9.49 -0.78
C ALA A 36 -22.45 -8.28 -1.68
N LEU A 37 -22.26 -8.41 -3.00
CA LEU A 37 -22.55 -7.33 -3.95
C LEU A 37 -24.03 -6.93 -3.96
N GLU A 38 -24.95 -7.90 -3.87
CA GLU A 38 -26.38 -7.62 -3.78
C GLU A 38 -26.78 -6.98 -2.44
N LEU A 39 -26.10 -7.35 -1.35
CA LEU A 39 -26.28 -6.77 -0.02
C LEU A 39 -25.74 -5.33 0.01
N GLU A 40 -24.59 -5.06 -0.60
CA GLU A 40 -24.04 -3.71 -0.77
C GLU A 40 -25.03 -2.80 -1.53
N ALA A 41 -25.63 -3.31 -2.61
CA ALA A 41 -26.64 -2.59 -3.39
C ALA A 41 -27.92 -2.27 -2.59
N ILE A 42 -28.26 -3.10 -1.59
CA ILE A 42 -29.38 -2.83 -0.67
C ILE A 42 -29.02 -1.71 0.31
N GLY A 43 -27.75 -1.60 0.70
CA GLY A 43 -27.26 -0.55 1.60
C GLY A 43 -27.53 -0.84 3.06
N LYS A 44 -27.92 0.18 3.84
CA LYS A 44 -27.93 0.13 5.33
C LYS A 44 -28.68 -1.07 5.94
N ASP A 45 -29.74 -1.55 5.29
CA ASP A 45 -30.54 -2.68 5.79
C ASP A 45 -29.77 -4.01 5.80
N SER A 46 -28.70 -4.13 5.00
CA SER A 46 -27.89 -5.35 4.86
C SER A 46 -26.68 -5.40 5.79
N VAL A 47 -26.32 -4.29 6.45
CA VAL A 47 -25.07 -4.17 7.23
C VAL A 47 -24.94 -5.28 8.27
N ARG A 48 -26.03 -5.62 8.98
CA ARG A 48 -25.99 -6.70 10.00
C ARG A 48 -25.65 -8.07 9.41
N ILE A 49 -26.09 -8.35 8.19
CA ILE A 49 -25.82 -9.61 7.48
C ILE A 49 -24.35 -9.66 7.02
N LEU A 50 -23.84 -8.55 6.49
CA LEU A 50 -22.42 -8.47 6.13
C LEU A 50 -21.52 -8.59 7.38
N MET A 51 -21.94 -7.99 8.50
CA MET A 51 -21.25 -8.13 9.79
C MET A 51 -21.19 -9.58 10.30
N SER A 52 -22.22 -10.41 10.07
CA SER A 52 -22.13 -11.83 10.40
C SER A 52 -21.16 -12.58 9.50
N GLY A 53 -21.05 -12.18 8.22
CA GLY A 53 -20.06 -12.73 7.29
C GLY A 53 -18.61 -12.49 7.71
N LEU A 54 -18.32 -11.37 8.41
CA LEU A 54 -16.99 -11.13 9.01
C LEU A 54 -16.57 -12.19 10.04
N GLN A 55 -17.55 -12.87 10.67
CA GLN A 55 -17.31 -13.91 11.68
C GLN A 55 -17.12 -15.31 11.06
N SER A 56 -17.23 -15.44 9.73
CA SER A 56 -17.08 -16.73 9.07
C SER A 56 -15.66 -17.29 9.23
N SER A 57 -15.55 -18.62 9.37
CA SER A 57 -14.25 -19.31 9.30
C SER A 57 -13.68 -19.31 7.88
N ASP A 58 -14.53 -19.13 6.86
CA ASP A 58 -14.13 -19.13 5.46
C ASP A 58 -13.56 -17.76 5.03
N PRO A 59 -12.35 -17.72 4.44
CA PRO A 59 -11.71 -16.46 4.04
C PRO A 59 -12.41 -15.74 2.89
N GLU A 60 -13.06 -16.44 1.95
CA GLU A 60 -13.82 -15.80 0.86
C GLU A 60 -15.03 -15.08 1.40
N VAL A 61 -15.79 -15.74 2.30
CA VAL A 61 -16.94 -15.12 2.97
C VAL A 61 -16.53 -13.87 3.76
N ARG A 62 -15.45 -13.97 4.54
CA ARG A 62 -14.93 -12.80 5.28
C ARG A 62 -14.51 -11.68 4.34
N PHE A 63 -13.79 -12.02 3.26
CA PHE A 63 -13.29 -11.03 2.30
C PHE A 63 -14.42 -10.28 1.61
N TYR A 64 -15.38 -10.99 1.00
CA TYR A 64 -16.46 -10.32 0.29
C TYR A 64 -17.37 -9.52 1.21
N SER A 65 -17.58 -9.99 2.44
CA SER A 65 -18.31 -9.23 3.46
C SER A 65 -17.59 -7.94 3.85
N ALA A 66 -16.28 -8.02 4.09
CA ALA A 66 -15.47 -6.87 4.46
C ALA A 66 -15.31 -5.88 3.31
N GLU A 67 -15.15 -6.35 2.07
CA GLU A 67 -15.06 -5.52 0.87
C GLU A 67 -16.33 -4.69 0.68
N SER A 68 -17.51 -5.30 0.74
CA SER A 68 -18.77 -4.56 0.63
C SER A 68 -18.99 -3.60 1.79
N LEU A 69 -18.65 -3.97 3.02
CA LEU A 69 -18.71 -3.07 4.18
C LEU A 69 -17.77 -1.86 4.02
N ALA A 70 -16.59 -2.05 3.46
CA ALA A 70 -15.64 -0.96 3.18
C ALA A 70 -16.16 0.01 2.14
N TYR A 71 -16.76 -0.46 1.05
CA TYR A 71 -17.39 0.43 0.06
C TYR A 71 -18.64 1.15 0.60
N MET A 72 -19.22 0.65 1.69
CA MET A 72 -20.27 1.32 2.47
C MET A 72 -19.71 2.23 3.59
N ASP A 73 -18.39 2.38 3.69
CA ASP A 73 -17.66 3.15 4.71
C ASP A 73 -17.95 2.71 6.15
N ILE A 74 -18.12 1.40 6.36
CA ILE A 74 -18.33 0.80 7.68
C ILE A 74 -16.96 0.44 8.29
N GLN A 75 -16.60 1.10 9.39
CA GLN A 75 -15.28 0.98 10.06
C GLN A 75 -14.88 -0.47 10.40
N GLU A 76 -15.85 -1.34 10.71
CA GLU A 76 -15.61 -2.74 11.11
C GLU A 76 -15.00 -3.57 9.97
N ALA A 77 -15.03 -3.08 8.73
CA ALA A 77 -14.35 -3.70 7.59
C ALA A 77 -12.82 -3.61 7.66
N ALA A 78 -12.27 -2.56 8.30
CA ALA A 78 -10.86 -2.22 8.15
C ALA A 78 -9.91 -3.29 8.71
N THR A 79 -10.16 -3.77 9.92
CA THR A 79 -9.32 -4.82 10.55
C THR A 79 -9.36 -6.14 9.77
N PRO A 80 -10.53 -6.70 9.39
CA PRO A 80 -10.61 -7.87 8.53
C PRO A 80 -9.87 -7.71 7.21
N LEU A 81 -10.04 -6.57 6.50
CA LEU A 81 -9.35 -6.32 5.24
C LEU A 81 -7.83 -6.24 5.42
N GLY A 82 -7.35 -5.61 6.50
CA GLY A 82 -5.92 -5.59 6.83
C GLY A 82 -5.36 -7.00 7.02
N ALA A 83 -6.06 -7.84 7.80
CA ALA A 83 -5.65 -9.23 8.01
C ALA A 83 -5.65 -10.04 6.70
N ILE A 84 -6.66 -9.84 5.85
CA ILE A 84 -6.75 -10.51 4.54
C ILE A 84 -5.60 -10.07 3.63
N ALA A 85 -5.27 -8.77 3.59
CA ALA A 85 -4.15 -8.27 2.80
C ALA A 85 -2.79 -8.86 3.24
N GLU A 86 -2.64 -9.13 4.53
CA GLU A 86 -1.44 -9.76 5.09
C GLU A 86 -1.33 -11.23 4.64
N THR A 87 -2.40 -12.02 4.77
CA THR A 87 -2.31 -13.49 4.70
C THR A 87 -2.81 -14.12 3.40
N HIS A 88 -3.63 -13.43 2.59
CA HIS A 88 -4.27 -13.98 1.39
C HIS A 88 -3.85 -13.23 0.11
N ILE A 89 -2.90 -13.81 -0.62
CA ILE A 89 -2.32 -13.21 -1.83
C ILE A 89 -3.40 -12.91 -2.88
N GLU A 90 -4.34 -13.83 -3.04
CA GLU A 90 -5.45 -13.77 -4.00
C GLU A 90 -6.40 -12.59 -3.76
N PHE A 91 -6.51 -12.12 -2.52
CA PHE A 91 -7.38 -10.99 -2.13
C PHE A 91 -6.62 -9.72 -1.82
N ARG A 92 -5.29 -9.77 -1.70
CA ARG A 92 -4.46 -8.66 -1.21
C ARG A 92 -4.68 -7.36 -1.95
N TRP A 93 -4.62 -7.40 -3.28
CA TRP A 93 -4.81 -6.19 -4.10
C TRP A 93 -6.20 -5.58 -3.86
N TYR A 94 -7.23 -6.42 -3.80
CA TYR A 94 -8.61 -5.97 -3.59
C TYR A 94 -8.79 -5.39 -2.18
N ALA A 95 -8.25 -6.05 -1.16
CA ALA A 95 -8.35 -5.60 0.22
C ALA A 95 -7.64 -4.25 0.44
N LEU A 96 -6.45 -4.07 -0.12
CA LEU A 96 -5.72 -2.80 -0.08
C LEU A 96 -6.48 -1.67 -0.79
N ASN A 97 -7.12 -1.96 -1.92
CA ASN A 97 -7.93 -0.96 -2.63
C ASN A 97 -9.20 -0.60 -1.86
N ALA A 98 -9.89 -1.58 -1.27
CA ALA A 98 -11.06 -1.34 -0.45
C ALA A 98 -10.70 -0.45 0.75
N LEU A 99 -9.59 -0.73 1.45
CA LEU A 99 -9.06 0.13 2.50
C LEU A 99 -8.70 1.54 2.00
N SER A 100 -8.08 1.65 0.83
CA SER A 100 -7.75 2.95 0.21
C SER A 100 -8.98 3.81 -0.08
N ALA A 101 -10.10 3.16 -0.45
CA ALA A 101 -11.36 3.81 -0.77
C ALA A 101 -12.18 4.25 0.46
N MET A 102 -11.92 3.69 1.65
CA MET A 102 -12.61 4.06 2.88
C MET A 102 -12.23 5.48 3.35
N ALA A 103 -13.24 6.29 3.67
CA ALA A 103 -13.05 7.60 4.26
C ALA A 103 -12.76 7.51 5.77
N ASP A 104 -13.32 6.49 6.44
CA ASP A 104 -13.09 6.25 7.86
C ASP A 104 -11.59 6.09 8.20
N MET A 105 -11.21 6.54 9.40
CA MET A 105 -9.80 6.55 9.84
C MET A 105 -9.29 5.17 10.26
N SER A 106 -10.16 4.21 10.56
CA SER A 106 -9.76 2.82 10.82
C SER A 106 -8.98 2.19 9.67
N ALA A 107 -9.25 2.61 8.43
CA ALA A 107 -8.51 2.18 7.26
C ALA A 107 -7.07 2.71 7.25
N LEU A 108 -6.84 3.93 7.75
CA LEU A 108 -5.51 4.50 7.90
C LEU A 108 -4.68 3.67 8.88
N ASP A 109 -5.28 3.28 10.01
CA ASP A 109 -4.63 2.45 11.01
C ASP A 109 -4.28 1.07 10.44
N ALA A 110 -5.24 0.42 9.77
CA ALA A 110 -5.02 -0.88 9.12
C ALA A 110 -3.89 -0.82 8.08
N LEU A 111 -3.91 0.16 7.18
CA LEU A 111 -2.87 0.33 6.16
C LEU A 111 -1.51 0.68 6.76
N SER A 112 -1.47 1.52 7.80
CA SER A 112 -0.21 1.87 8.47
C SER A 112 0.44 0.65 9.12
N GLY A 113 -0.36 -0.26 9.71
CA GLY A 113 0.14 -1.52 10.26
C GLY A 113 0.79 -2.43 9.22
N LEU A 114 0.27 -2.42 7.98
CA LEU A 114 0.81 -3.23 6.88
C LEU A 114 2.15 -2.72 6.31
N LEU A 115 2.58 -1.48 6.65
CA LEU A 115 3.94 -1.01 6.34
C LEU A 115 5.02 -1.85 7.04
N ASP A 116 4.66 -2.47 8.17
CA ASP A 116 5.50 -3.36 8.97
C ASP A 116 5.36 -4.85 8.56
N SER A 117 4.61 -5.17 7.50
CA SER A 117 4.45 -6.56 7.02
C SER A 117 5.82 -7.20 6.69
N ASP A 118 5.93 -8.51 6.85
CA ASP A 118 7.11 -9.27 6.39
C ASP A 118 7.17 -9.35 4.85
N SER A 119 6.01 -9.34 4.19
CA SER A 119 5.89 -9.41 2.73
C SER A 119 6.25 -8.07 2.08
N ALA A 120 7.25 -8.10 1.20
CA ALA A 120 7.64 -6.94 0.39
C ALA A 120 6.47 -6.39 -0.45
N GLU A 121 5.65 -7.29 -0.98
CA GLU A 121 4.47 -6.94 -1.78
C GLU A 121 3.41 -6.24 -0.93
N THR A 122 3.16 -6.74 0.29
CA THR A 122 2.18 -6.13 1.21
C THR A 122 2.67 -4.76 1.69
N ARG A 123 3.95 -4.62 2.08
CA ARG A 123 4.51 -3.32 2.51
C ARG A 123 4.37 -2.24 1.44
N TYR A 124 4.79 -2.56 0.22
CA TYR A 124 4.72 -1.59 -0.88
C TYR A 124 3.26 -1.36 -1.34
N GLY A 125 2.41 -2.39 -1.30
CA GLY A 125 0.98 -2.26 -1.52
C GLY A 125 0.31 -1.30 -0.52
N ALA A 126 0.64 -1.43 0.76
CA ALA A 126 0.16 -0.57 1.83
C ALA A 126 0.64 0.88 1.66
N PHE A 127 1.92 1.09 1.33
CA PHE A 127 2.44 2.40 0.97
C PHE A 127 1.65 3.06 -0.16
N ARG A 128 1.36 2.30 -1.23
CA ARG A 128 0.59 2.81 -2.37
C ARG A 128 -0.85 3.14 -2.01
N ALA A 129 -1.51 2.27 -1.25
CA ALA A 129 -2.87 2.52 -0.78
C ALA A 129 -2.93 3.76 0.13
N LEU A 130 -1.96 3.93 1.03
CA LEU A 130 -1.83 5.16 1.83
C LEU A 130 -1.62 6.39 0.96
N TYR A 131 -0.78 6.30 -0.07
CA TYR A 131 -0.55 7.42 -0.98
C TYR A 131 -1.81 7.78 -1.76
N GLU A 132 -2.53 6.80 -2.29
CA GLU A 132 -3.78 7.02 -3.03
C GLU A 132 -4.85 7.66 -2.15
N ARG A 133 -4.97 7.20 -0.90
CA ARG A 133 -5.93 7.73 0.07
C ARG A 133 -5.54 9.13 0.57
N SER A 134 -4.28 9.33 0.93
CA SER A 134 -3.79 10.56 1.55
C SER A 134 -2.27 10.73 1.34
N PRO A 135 -1.85 11.41 0.26
CA PRO A 135 -0.43 11.67 -0.02
C PRO A 135 0.31 12.41 1.10
N ASP A 136 -0.41 13.23 1.87
CA ASP A 136 0.14 14.05 2.98
C ASP A 136 0.15 13.31 4.33
N SER A 137 -0.22 12.03 4.33
CA SER A 137 -0.26 11.19 5.52
C SER A 137 1.08 11.22 6.28
N PRO A 138 1.07 11.37 7.62
CA PRO A 138 2.29 11.38 8.41
C PRO A 138 3.08 10.07 8.32
N TYR A 139 2.45 8.96 7.91
CA TYR A 139 3.08 7.65 7.78
C TYR A 139 3.96 7.50 6.54
N ILE A 140 3.75 8.34 5.51
CA ILE A 140 4.41 8.19 4.19
C ILE A 140 4.94 9.52 3.65
N ARG A 141 5.42 10.40 4.53
CA ARG A 141 6.02 11.67 4.10
C ARG A 141 7.29 11.43 3.29
N GLY A 142 7.34 12.05 2.12
CA GLY A 142 8.49 12.01 1.23
C GLY A 142 8.89 13.40 0.76
N GLU A 143 9.92 13.43 -0.08
CA GLU A 143 10.42 14.65 -0.73
C GLU A 143 10.69 14.37 -2.21
N GLY A 144 10.46 15.36 -3.06
CA GLY A 144 10.87 15.30 -4.45
C GLY A 144 12.38 15.49 -4.56
N LEU A 145 13.07 14.58 -5.25
CA LEU A 145 14.50 14.64 -5.54
C LEU A 145 14.74 14.52 -7.04
N SER A 146 15.36 15.52 -7.66
CA SER A 146 15.67 15.50 -9.08
C SER A 146 14.40 15.24 -9.94
N ASP A 147 14.27 14.03 -10.50
CA ASP A 147 13.16 13.56 -11.32
C ASP A 147 12.33 12.42 -10.67
N PHE A 148 12.52 12.16 -9.38
CA PHE A 148 11.81 11.11 -8.63
C PHE A 148 11.38 11.54 -7.23
N ASN A 149 10.53 10.73 -6.61
CA ASN A 149 10.11 10.94 -5.22
C ASN A 149 10.85 9.98 -4.28
N PHE A 150 11.30 10.49 -3.14
CA PHE A 150 11.99 9.72 -2.13
C PHE A 150 11.16 9.65 -0.84
N TYR A 151 10.97 8.44 -0.34
CA TYR A 151 10.23 8.17 0.89
C TYR A 151 11.11 7.36 1.85
N SER A 152 11.14 7.77 3.11
CA SER A 152 11.82 7.05 4.19
C SER A 152 10.81 6.74 5.28
N ILE A 153 10.43 5.46 5.37
CA ILE A 153 9.36 4.97 6.22
C ILE A 153 10.01 4.19 7.37
N PRO A 154 9.92 4.66 8.61
CA PRO A 154 10.41 3.90 9.75
C PRO A 154 9.54 2.67 9.96
N VAL A 155 10.15 1.49 9.90
CA VAL A 155 9.51 0.20 10.17
C VAL A 155 10.35 -0.57 11.20
N LYS A 156 9.69 -1.44 11.96
CA LYS A 156 10.30 -2.41 12.87
C LYS A 156 10.66 -3.72 12.17
N SER A 157 10.02 -4.00 11.03
CA SER A 157 10.28 -5.20 10.24
C SER A 157 11.63 -5.14 9.51
N ARG A 158 11.93 -6.20 8.75
CA ARG A 158 13.20 -6.29 8.01
C ARG A 158 13.32 -5.14 7.01
N PRO A 159 14.47 -4.45 6.97
CA PRO A 159 14.62 -3.32 6.08
C PRO A 159 14.49 -3.70 4.61
N MET A 160 13.93 -2.79 3.82
CA MET A 160 13.72 -2.98 2.39
C MET A 160 13.88 -1.65 1.65
N VAL A 161 14.50 -1.70 0.47
CA VAL A 161 14.50 -0.59 -0.49
C VAL A 161 13.69 -1.03 -1.69
N HIS A 162 12.63 -0.29 -2.02
CA HIS A 162 11.80 -0.51 -3.20
C HIS A 162 12.04 0.60 -4.22
N LEU A 163 12.20 0.23 -5.49
CA LEU A 163 12.42 1.12 -6.61
C LEU A 163 11.30 0.90 -7.62
N SER A 164 10.60 1.95 -8.03
CA SER A 164 9.47 1.83 -8.97
C SER A 164 9.47 2.95 -10.00
N MET A 165 9.11 2.58 -11.22
CA MET A 165 8.87 3.49 -12.36
C MET A 165 7.47 3.33 -12.95
N SER A 166 6.66 2.42 -12.39
CA SER A 166 5.42 1.93 -13.04
C SER A 166 4.28 2.95 -13.11
N ARG A 167 4.23 3.89 -12.16
CA ARG A 167 3.26 5.00 -12.14
C ARG A 167 3.95 6.35 -12.04
N ARG A 168 4.94 6.43 -11.15
CA ARG A 168 5.86 7.54 -11.01
C ARG A 168 7.24 7.00 -10.64
N PRO A 169 8.33 7.69 -10.99
CA PRO A 169 9.65 7.41 -10.46
C PRO A 169 9.67 7.63 -8.95
N GLU A 170 9.99 6.59 -8.19
CA GLU A 170 10.14 6.68 -6.75
C GLU A 170 11.07 5.63 -6.13
N ILE A 171 11.65 6.03 -5.01
CA ILE A 171 12.45 5.20 -4.12
C ILE A 171 11.79 5.23 -2.74
N VAL A 172 11.38 4.05 -2.25
CA VAL A 172 10.76 3.90 -0.93
C VAL A 172 11.67 3.03 -0.06
N VAL A 173 12.20 3.63 1.00
CA VAL A 173 13.04 2.97 1.99
C VAL A 173 12.19 2.62 3.21
N PHE A 174 11.98 1.34 3.45
CA PHE A 174 11.39 0.81 4.67
C PHE A 174 12.53 0.46 5.64
N GLY A 175 12.73 1.30 6.66
CA GLY A 175 13.71 1.12 7.72
C GLY A 175 14.54 2.38 7.96
N GLY A 176 14.82 2.68 9.23
CA GLY A 176 15.43 3.97 9.62
C GLY A 176 16.96 4.06 9.48
N ASP A 177 17.69 2.94 9.50
CA ASP A 177 19.16 2.95 9.50
C ASP A 177 19.75 1.86 8.57
N ILE A 178 19.25 1.79 7.34
CA ILE A 178 19.89 0.95 6.32
C ILE A 178 21.23 1.58 5.94
N ARG A 179 22.33 0.84 6.11
CA ARG A 179 23.67 1.32 5.81
C ARG A 179 24.33 0.54 4.67
N ILE A 180 25.05 1.25 3.81
CA ILE A 180 25.89 0.71 2.75
C ILE A 180 27.35 0.97 3.12
N GLN A 181 28.15 -0.10 3.18
CA GLN A 181 29.57 -0.06 3.50
C GLN A 181 30.35 -0.81 2.41
N PRO A 182 30.58 -0.18 1.25
CA PRO A 182 31.26 -0.83 0.15
C PRO A 182 32.76 -0.89 0.44
N LYS A 183 33.40 -2.02 0.11
CA LYS A 183 34.86 -2.18 0.27
C LYS A 183 35.66 -1.51 -0.85
N ASP A 184 34.99 -1.20 -1.96
CA ASP A 184 35.55 -0.58 -3.15
C ASP A 184 34.49 0.38 -3.74
N PHE A 185 34.78 1.03 -4.86
CA PHE A 185 33.83 1.93 -5.51
C PHE A 185 32.60 1.18 -6.05
N LEU A 186 31.45 1.88 -6.07
CA LEU A 186 30.21 1.43 -6.68
C LEU A 186 29.84 2.39 -7.82
N TYR A 187 29.13 1.87 -8.82
CA TYR A 187 28.48 2.70 -9.83
C TYR A 187 26.98 2.78 -9.55
N ALA A 188 26.47 4.01 -9.45
CA ALA A 188 25.02 4.25 -9.52
C ALA A 188 24.56 4.40 -10.98
N SER A 189 25.44 4.88 -11.86
CA SER A 189 25.25 4.92 -13.31
C SER A 189 26.60 4.89 -14.02
N LYS A 190 26.61 4.93 -15.36
CA LYS A 190 27.87 5.06 -16.14
C LYS A 190 28.64 6.34 -15.83
N GLN A 191 27.97 7.36 -15.29
CA GLN A 191 28.52 8.68 -15.02
C GLN A 191 28.64 8.99 -13.53
N ILE A 192 27.98 8.21 -12.65
CA ILE A 192 27.97 8.43 -11.21
C ILE A 192 28.69 7.30 -10.48
N MET A 193 29.74 7.67 -9.76
CA MET A 193 30.58 6.77 -8.97
C MET A 193 30.51 7.12 -7.48
N ILE A 194 30.45 6.11 -6.63
CA ILE A 194 30.40 6.22 -5.17
C ILE A 194 31.66 5.58 -4.61
N ASN A 195 32.46 6.33 -3.86
CA ASN A 195 33.71 5.85 -3.26
C ASN A 195 33.64 5.92 -1.74
N PRO A 196 34.07 4.87 -1.00
CA PRO A 196 34.31 5.00 0.42
C PRO A 196 35.49 5.96 0.67
N THR A 197 35.38 6.80 1.70
CA THR A 197 36.43 7.73 2.10
C THR A 197 37.16 7.21 3.36
N ALA A 198 38.36 7.74 3.63
CA ALA A 198 39.16 7.31 4.77
C ALA A 198 38.49 7.60 6.14
N ASP A 199 37.61 8.59 6.20
CA ASP A 199 36.82 8.95 7.38
C ASP A 199 35.51 8.16 7.51
N GLY A 200 35.30 7.13 6.67
CA GLY A 200 34.14 6.23 6.75
C GLY A 200 32.86 6.80 6.15
N GLN A 201 32.96 7.87 5.35
CA GLN A 201 31.88 8.44 4.57
C GLN A 201 31.86 7.88 3.13
N LEU A 202 30.88 8.34 2.35
CA LEU A 202 30.75 8.05 0.93
C LEU A 202 30.87 9.35 0.14
N ARG A 203 31.79 9.38 -0.83
CA ARG A 203 31.90 10.43 -1.83
C ARG A 203 31.17 9.99 -3.11
N VAL A 204 30.18 10.77 -3.53
CA VAL A 204 29.47 10.62 -4.79
C VAL A 204 30.05 11.61 -5.79
N SER A 205 30.42 11.11 -6.97
CA SER A 205 31.04 11.89 -8.05
C SER A 205 30.23 11.71 -9.33
N HIS A 206 29.92 12.79 -10.04
CA HIS A 206 29.28 12.76 -11.36
C HIS A 206 30.21 13.34 -12.41
N PHE A 207 30.63 12.51 -13.36
CA PHE A 207 31.55 12.84 -14.44
C PHE A 207 30.82 12.94 -15.77
N GLN A 208 30.84 14.11 -16.40
CA GLN A 208 30.21 14.34 -17.71
C GLN A 208 31.22 14.94 -18.70
N PRO A 209 31.38 14.36 -19.91
CA PRO A 209 32.30 14.90 -20.90
C PRO A 209 32.02 16.37 -21.21
N GLY A 210 33.06 17.21 -21.12
CA GLY A 210 32.98 18.64 -21.43
C GLY A 210 32.25 19.50 -20.38
N LYS A 211 31.92 18.94 -19.21
CA LYS A 211 31.34 19.68 -18.07
C LYS A 211 32.25 19.59 -16.84
N GLN A 212 32.01 20.48 -15.88
CA GLN A 212 32.65 20.41 -14.57
C GLN A 212 32.11 19.24 -13.77
N ASP A 213 33.02 18.50 -13.12
CA ASP A 213 32.65 17.39 -12.24
C ASP A 213 31.90 17.88 -10.99
N LEU A 214 30.83 17.17 -10.64
CA LEU A 214 30.05 17.43 -9.43
C LEU A 214 30.38 16.41 -8.35
N PHE A 215 30.44 16.86 -7.10
CA PHE A 215 30.74 16.02 -5.95
C PHE A 215 29.79 16.30 -4.79
N ALA A 216 29.40 15.24 -4.09
CA ALA A 216 28.73 15.31 -2.81
C ALA A 216 29.36 14.29 -1.85
N THR A 217 29.33 14.57 -0.55
CA THR A 217 29.75 13.60 0.47
C THR A 217 28.58 13.37 1.42
N CYS A 218 28.41 12.14 1.87
CA CYS A 218 27.36 11.73 2.79
C CYS A 218 27.84 10.60 3.70
N ASP A 219 27.14 10.36 4.79
CA ASP A 219 27.36 9.15 5.58
C ASP A 219 26.85 7.88 4.87
N THR A 220 27.03 6.74 5.52
CA THR A 220 26.71 5.43 4.95
C THR A 220 25.22 5.10 4.89
N ARG A 221 24.31 5.96 5.36
CA ARG A 221 22.87 5.64 5.34
C ARG A 221 22.35 5.71 3.90
N VAL A 222 21.53 4.74 3.50
CA VAL A 222 20.91 4.69 2.16
C VAL A 222 20.17 5.99 1.85
N ALA A 223 19.42 6.53 2.82
CA ALA A 223 18.72 7.80 2.64
C ALA A 223 19.66 8.97 2.33
N SER A 224 20.79 9.07 3.03
CA SER A 224 21.80 10.10 2.78
C SER A 224 22.45 9.92 1.40
N LEU A 225 22.73 8.67 1.01
CA LEU A 225 23.33 8.35 -0.28
C LEU A 225 22.41 8.70 -1.46
N VAL A 226 21.11 8.36 -1.38
CA VAL A 226 20.13 8.70 -2.42
C VAL A 226 20.05 10.21 -2.63
N LYS A 227 20.06 10.99 -1.54
CA LYS A 227 20.10 12.46 -1.62
C LYS A 227 21.39 13.00 -2.22
N ALA A 228 22.54 12.41 -1.88
CA ALA A 228 23.82 12.80 -2.45
C ALA A 228 23.90 12.52 -3.96
N ILE A 229 23.35 11.38 -4.40
CA ILE A 229 23.20 11.05 -5.83
C ILE A 229 22.34 12.09 -6.54
N ALA A 230 21.18 12.45 -5.96
CA ALA A 230 20.33 13.49 -6.53
C ALA A 230 21.02 14.87 -6.58
N THR A 231 21.80 15.22 -5.54
CA THR A 231 22.54 16.49 -5.46
C THR A 231 23.56 16.66 -6.58
N VAL A 232 24.22 15.57 -6.99
CA VAL A 232 25.16 15.60 -8.13
C VAL A 232 24.46 15.45 -9.48
N GLY A 233 23.12 15.45 -9.54
CA GLY A 233 22.34 15.36 -10.77
C GLY A 233 22.03 13.93 -11.23
N GLY A 234 22.07 12.96 -10.31
CA GLY A 234 21.54 11.62 -10.57
C GLY A 234 20.02 11.57 -10.49
N GLY A 235 19.42 10.66 -11.27
CA GLY A 235 17.99 10.48 -11.39
C GLY A 235 17.66 9.17 -12.10
N TYR A 236 16.41 9.03 -12.56
CA TYR A 236 15.98 7.90 -13.39
C TYR A 236 16.05 8.17 -14.90
N SER A 237 16.28 9.42 -15.31
CA SER A 237 16.42 9.87 -16.71
C SER A 237 17.82 9.75 -17.30
#